data_AF-A0ABD1QUS8-F1
#
_entry.id   AF-A0ABD1QUS8-F1
#
_cell.length_a   1.000
_cell.length_b   1.000
_cell.length_c   1.000
_cell.angle_alpha   90.00
_cell.angle_beta   90.00
_cell.angle_gamma   90.00
#
_symmetry.space_group_name_H-M   'P 1'
#
loop_
_entity.id
_entity.type
_entity.pdbx_description
1 polymer ?
#
loop_
_entity_poly.entity_id
_entity_poly.type
_entity_poly.pdbx_seq_one_letter_code
_entity_poly.pdbx_strand_id
1 'polypeptide(L)'
;MVVADLKSIADCMIGSGYGKESVRIYDLIRKSIIDESLYNLGVEKLTASQVQKMEWDVLEAKIRSWLHAVKIAVKNLFYGERVLCDSVFSSSAKIAKSCFVEISRDAAITLFGFPENFAKSKKILSPEKMFRALDLYEAISDLWPEIEMIFSYDSLSAVKSQAVASVVKLGESTGSVQPDSSKTPSTGGVHPLTRYVIWICSMKFCWILFLLGKNTNLYKIK
;
A
#
# COMPACT_ATOMS: atom_id res chain seq x y z
N MET A 1 -26.91 14.85 -0.28
CA MET A 1 -27.40 15.69 -1.38
C MET A 1 -26.54 15.45 -2.62
N VAL A 2 -25.26 15.85 -2.64
CA VAL A 2 -24.38 15.73 -3.83
C VAL A 2 -24.25 14.30 -4.42
N VAL A 3 -24.09 13.26 -3.59
CA VAL A 3 -23.96 11.87 -4.09
C VAL A 3 -25.27 11.35 -4.72
N ALA A 4 -26.42 11.78 -4.20
CA ALA A 4 -27.72 11.39 -4.73
C ALA A 4 -27.97 12.03 -6.12
N ASP A 5 -27.56 13.29 -6.28
CA ASP A 5 -27.64 13.99 -7.56
C ASP A 5 -26.72 13.31 -8.60
N LEU A 6 -25.48 12.99 -8.21
CA LEU A 6 -24.52 12.29 -9.08
C LEU A 6 -25.03 10.91 -9.50
N LYS A 7 -25.66 10.16 -8.57
CA LYS A 7 -26.34 8.91 -8.88
C LYS A 7 -27.47 9.10 -9.89
N SER A 8 -28.36 10.09 -9.66
CA SER A 8 -29.47 10.36 -10.57
C SER A 8 -29.00 10.69 -11.98
N ILE A 9 -27.91 11.45 -12.11
CA ILE A 9 -27.29 11.76 -13.40
C ILE A 9 -26.72 10.49 -14.04
N ALA A 10 -25.97 9.68 -13.27
CA ALA A 10 -25.39 8.44 -13.77
C ALA A 10 -26.47 7.46 -14.27
N ASP A 11 -27.54 7.27 -13.49
CA ASP A 11 -28.67 6.40 -13.87
C ASP A 11 -29.38 6.92 -15.12
N CYS A 12 -29.59 8.23 -15.25
CA CYS A 12 -30.16 8.85 -16.44
C CYS A 12 -29.28 8.62 -17.69
N MET A 13 -27.96 8.83 -17.57
CA MET A 13 -27.01 8.64 -18.67
C MET A 13 -26.94 7.18 -19.11
N ILE A 14 -26.96 6.24 -18.16
CA ILE A 14 -26.98 4.81 -18.45
C ILE A 14 -28.28 4.42 -19.14
N GLY A 15 -29.44 4.86 -18.61
CA GLY A 15 -30.76 4.61 -19.21
C GLY A 15 -30.93 5.21 -20.61
N SER A 16 -30.23 6.30 -20.90
CA SER A 16 -30.23 6.98 -22.20
C SER A 16 -29.22 6.40 -23.20
N GLY A 17 -28.49 5.34 -22.84
CA GLY A 17 -27.50 4.68 -23.71
C GLY A 17 -26.10 5.31 -23.72
N TYR A 18 -25.84 6.33 -22.91
CA TYR A 18 -24.55 7.03 -22.79
C TYR A 18 -23.71 6.56 -21.60
N GLY A 19 -23.95 5.33 -21.12
CA GLY A 19 -23.29 4.78 -19.94
C GLY A 19 -21.77 4.66 -20.07
N LYS A 20 -21.24 4.47 -21.29
CA LYS A 20 -19.78 4.37 -21.50
C LYS A 20 -19.10 5.72 -21.38
N GLU A 21 -19.70 6.76 -21.95
CA GLU A 21 -19.22 8.14 -21.90
C GLU A 21 -19.30 8.68 -20.46
N SER A 22 -20.40 8.41 -19.75
CA SER A 22 -20.56 8.84 -18.36
C SER A 22 -19.51 8.21 -17.44
N VAL A 23 -19.28 6.90 -17.57
CA VAL A 23 -18.23 6.18 -16.82
C VAL A 23 -16.85 6.73 -17.15
N ARG A 24 -16.53 6.96 -18.43
CA ARG A 24 -15.22 7.50 -18.84
C ARG A 24 -14.94 8.87 -18.21
N ILE A 25 -15.92 9.78 -18.21
CA ILE A 25 -15.76 11.11 -17.61
C ILE A 25 -15.62 11.00 -16.09
N TYR A 26 -16.44 10.15 -15.45
CA TYR A 26 -16.35 9.88 -14.02
C TYR A 26 -14.94 9.37 -13.65
N ASP A 27 -14.45 8.35 -14.35
CA ASP A 27 -13.13 7.75 -14.11
C ASP A 27 -12.02 8.79 -14.27
N LEU A 28 -12.05 9.59 -15.34
CA LEU A 28 -11.05 10.63 -15.59
C LEU A 28 -10.95 11.64 -14.43
N ILE A 29 -12.10 12.17 -13.99
CA ILE A 29 -12.15 13.19 -12.94
C ILE A 29 -11.73 12.60 -11.60
N ARG A 30 -12.31 11.44 -11.23
CA ARG A 30 -12.01 10.81 -9.95
C ARG A 30 -10.56 10.35 -9.87
N LYS A 31 -10.01 9.77 -10.95
CA LYS A 31 -8.58 9.41 -11.02
C LYS A 31 -7.67 10.61 -10.79
N SER A 32 -7.96 11.74 -11.44
CA SER A 32 -7.22 12.99 -11.21
C SER A 32 -7.26 13.45 -9.75
N ILE A 33 -8.42 13.36 -9.09
CA ILE A 33 -8.57 13.73 -7.68
C ILE A 33 -7.75 12.81 -6.77
N ILE A 34 -7.77 11.50 -7.01
CA ILE A 34 -6.99 10.52 -6.23
C ILE A 34 -5.49 10.78 -6.42
N ASP A 35 -5.04 10.98 -7.67
CA ASP A 35 -3.64 11.22 -8.01
C ASP A 35 -3.14 12.53 -7.38
N GLU A 36 -3.91 13.61 -7.48
CA GLU A 36 -3.58 14.90 -6.86
C GLU A 36 -3.56 14.79 -5.32
N SER A 37 -4.50 14.07 -4.73
CA SER A 37 -4.54 13.84 -3.28
C SER A 37 -3.29 13.10 -2.79
N LEU A 38 -2.85 12.07 -3.52
CA LEU A 38 -1.61 11.35 -3.20
C LEU A 38 -0.37 12.23 -3.37
N TYR A 39 -0.32 13.02 -4.44
CA TYR A 39 0.77 13.97 -4.66
C TYR A 39 0.88 14.98 -3.51
N ASN A 40 -0.25 15.54 -3.07
CA ASN A 40 -0.30 16.49 -1.94
C ASN A 40 0.06 15.85 -0.59
N LEU A 41 -0.10 14.53 -0.45
CA LEU A 41 0.38 13.75 0.69
C LEU A 41 1.88 13.42 0.61
N GLY A 42 2.57 13.86 -0.45
CA GLY A 42 4.00 13.61 -0.67
C GLY A 42 4.31 12.22 -1.21
N VAL A 43 3.32 11.53 -1.80
CA VAL A 43 3.54 10.24 -2.47
C VAL A 43 4.01 10.48 -3.89
N GLU A 44 5.22 10.02 -4.19
CA GLU A 44 5.84 10.17 -5.49
C GLU A 44 6.17 8.82 -6.11
N LYS A 45 6.08 8.75 -7.44
CA LYS A 45 6.53 7.58 -8.19
C LYS A 45 8.05 7.58 -8.31
N LEU A 46 8.70 6.87 -7.40
CA LEU A 46 10.16 6.71 -7.39
C LEU A 46 10.56 5.31 -7.80
N THR A 47 11.53 5.22 -8.71
CA THR A 47 12.18 3.95 -9.09
C THR A 47 13.25 3.54 -8.08
N ALA A 48 13.60 2.26 -8.00
CA ALA A 48 14.69 1.78 -7.14
C ALA A 48 16.03 2.48 -7.41
N SER A 49 16.32 2.86 -8.66
CA SER A 49 17.52 3.62 -9.03
C SER A 49 17.52 5.04 -8.47
N GLN A 50 16.38 5.73 -8.51
CA GLN A 50 16.23 7.06 -7.91
C GLN A 50 16.39 7.00 -6.40
N VAL A 51 15.76 6.02 -5.74
CA VAL A 51 15.90 5.80 -4.29
C VAL A 51 17.35 5.50 -3.91
N GLN A 52 18.04 4.67 -4.70
CA GLN A 52 19.46 4.33 -4.50
C GLN A 52 20.37 5.57 -4.56
N LYS A 53 20.11 6.52 -5.46
CA LYS A 53 20.94 7.71 -5.67
C LYS A 53 20.63 8.85 -4.69
N MET A 54 19.49 8.79 -3.99
CA MET A 54 19.03 9.86 -3.09
C MET A 54 19.84 9.93 -1.79
N GLU A 55 20.14 11.13 -1.32
CA GLU A 55 20.76 11.36 -0.02
C GLU A 55 19.87 10.87 1.12
N TRP A 56 20.49 10.41 2.20
CA TRP A 56 19.76 9.74 3.28
C TRP A 56 18.73 10.64 3.94
N ASP A 57 19.08 11.88 4.28
CA ASP A 57 18.17 12.79 4.98
C ASP A 57 16.90 13.09 4.15
N VAL A 58 17.07 13.20 2.83
CA VAL A 58 15.95 13.38 1.88
C VAL A 58 15.09 12.13 1.81
N LEU A 59 15.73 10.95 1.73
CA LEU A 59 15.03 9.67 1.70
C LEU A 59 14.27 9.41 3.01
N GLU A 60 14.87 9.71 4.16
CA GLU A 60 14.24 9.56 5.47
C GLU A 60 13.00 10.46 5.58
N ALA A 61 13.09 11.72 5.14
CA ALA A 61 11.94 12.63 5.10
C ALA A 61 10.81 12.06 4.23
N LYS A 62 11.13 11.47 3.07
CA LYS A 62 10.14 10.81 2.20
C LYS A 62 9.53 9.57 2.84
N ILE A 63 10.32 8.76 3.56
CA ILE A 63 9.79 7.60 4.31
C ILE A 63 8.78 8.07 5.36
N ARG A 64 9.10 9.12 6.12
CA ARG A 64 8.19 9.69 7.12
C ARG A 64 6.91 10.25 6.50
N SER A 65 7.02 10.97 5.38
CA SER A 65 5.85 11.44 4.63
C SER A 65 4.98 10.28 4.17
N TRP A 66 5.61 9.22 3.62
CA TRP A 66 4.91 8.03 3.16
C TRP A 66 4.19 7.29 4.30
N LEU A 67 4.80 7.15 5.47
CA LEU A 67 4.20 6.50 6.65
C LEU A 67 2.93 7.23 7.12
N HIS A 68 2.87 8.55 6.96
CA HIS A 68 1.67 9.33 7.21
C HIS A 68 0.64 9.15 6.08
N ALA A 69 1.10 9.29 4.83
CA ALA A 69 0.26 9.23 3.64
C ALA A 69 -0.46 7.88 3.49
N VAL A 70 0.21 6.75 3.73
CA VAL A 70 -0.36 5.41 3.54
C VAL A 70 -1.59 5.18 4.40
N LYS A 71 -1.60 5.69 5.64
CA LYS A 71 -2.74 5.58 6.55
C LYS A 71 -3.94 6.35 6.01
N ILE A 72 -3.72 7.58 5.54
CA ILE A 72 -4.77 8.43 4.97
C ILE A 72 -5.28 7.83 3.65
N ALA A 73 -4.38 7.40 2.78
CA ALA A 73 -4.70 6.84 1.48
C ALA A 73 -5.56 5.58 1.60
N VAL A 74 -5.18 4.63 2.45
CA VAL A 74 -5.94 3.38 2.64
C VAL A 74 -7.27 3.66 3.34
N LYS A 75 -7.26 4.33 4.50
CA LYS A 75 -8.47 4.44 5.35
C LYS A 75 -9.50 5.45 4.84
N ASN A 76 -9.07 6.48 4.11
CA ASN A 76 -9.97 7.54 3.64
C ASN A 76 -10.08 7.54 2.12
N LEU A 77 -8.96 7.64 1.41
CA LEU A 77 -8.98 7.92 -0.03
C LEU A 77 -9.53 6.73 -0.84
N PHE A 78 -8.91 5.55 -0.72
CA PHE A 78 -9.35 4.36 -1.46
C PHE A 78 -10.66 3.78 -0.91
N TYR A 79 -10.82 3.76 0.41
CA TYR A 79 -12.07 3.31 1.01
C TYR A 79 -13.25 4.21 0.59
N GLY A 80 -13.06 5.53 0.68
CA GLY A 80 -14.07 6.51 0.26
C GLY A 80 -14.41 6.42 -1.22
N GLU A 81 -13.42 6.22 -2.09
CA GLU A 81 -13.67 6.02 -3.53
C GLU A 81 -14.48 4.76 -3.80
N ARG A 82 -14.17 3.65 -3.12
CA ARG A 82 -14.94 2.42 -3.26
C ARG A 82 -16.41 2.63 -2.88
N VAL A 83 -16.67 3.24 -1.73
CA VAL A 83 -18.03 3.55 -1.27
C VAL A 83 -18.74 4.49 -2.25
N LEU A 84 -18.03 5.47 -2.81
CA LEU A 84 -18.59 6.40 -3.77
C LEU A 84 -18.96 5.70 -5.08
N CYS A 85 -18.09 4.87 -5.65
CA CYS A 85 -18.38 4.07 -6.83
C CYS A 85 -19.61 3.18 -6.62
N ASP A 86 -19.67 2.49 -5.47
CA ASP A 86 -20.79 1.62 -5.10
C ASP A 86 -22.10 2.42 -4.96
N SER A 87 -22.03 3.65 -4.44
CA SER A 87 -23.20 4.53 -4.28
C SER A 87 -23.69 5.08 -5.62
N VAL A 88 -22.80 5.67 -6.42
CA VAL A 88 -23.10 6.34 -7.70
C VAL A 88 -23.60 5.32 -8.73
N PHE A 89 -22.96 4.16 -8.81
CA PHE A 89 -23.30 3.10 -9.77
C PHE A 89 -24.03 1.92 -9.12
N SER A 90 -24.83 2.20 -8.09
CA SER A 90 -25.61 1.16 -7.36
C SER A 90 -26.60 0.41 -8.24
N SER A 91 -26.95 0.92 -9.42
CA SER A 91 -27.75 0.22 -10.44
C SER A 91 -26.97 -0.88 -11.17
N SER A 92 -25.64 -0.90 -11.10
CA SER A 92 -24.78 -1.90 -11.72
C SER A 92 -23.47 -2.11 -10.96
N ALA A 93 -23.44 -3.17 -10.14
CA ALA A 93 -22.23 -3.58 -9.40
C ALA A 93 -21.01 -3.84 -10.31
N LYS A 94 -21.25 -4.26 -11.56
CA LYS A 94 -20.17 -4.45 -12.55
C LYS A 94 -19.52 -3.11 -12.93
N ILE A 95 -20.32 -2.06 -13.12
CA ILE A 95 -19.82 -0.72 -13.43
C ILE A 95 -19.11 -0.14 -12.20
N ALA A 96 -19.74 -0.17 -11.02
CA ALA A 96 -19.14 0.28 -9.77
C ALA A 96 -17.74 -0.33 -9.53
N LYS A 97 -17.63 -1.67 -9.68
CA LYS A 97 -16.37 -2.40 -9.60
C LYS A 97 -15.37 -1.90 -10.65
N SER A 98 -15.79 -1.78 -11.91
CA SER A 98 -14.90 -1.36 -13.00
C SER A 98 -14.33 0.04 -12.77
N CYS A 99 -15.17 1.01 -12.37
CA CYS A 99 -14.77 2.38 -12.08
C CYS A 99 -13.74 2.41 -10.94
N PHE A 100 -14.05 1.75 -9.82
CA PHE A 100 -13.13 1.71 -8.67
C PHE A 100 -11.76 1.12 -9.06
N VAL A 101 -11.76 0.04 -9.84
CA VAL A 101 -10.52 -0.58 -10.32
C VAL A 101 -9.71 0.39 -11.19
N GLU A 102 -10.35 1.08 -12.14
CA GLU A 102 -9.68 2.00 -13.06
C GLU A 102 -9.11 3.23 -12.33
N ILE A 103 -9.87 3.78 -11.38
CA ILE A 103 -9.52 4.97 -10.61
C ILE A 103 -8.38 4.69 -9.62
N SER A 104 -8.42 3.55 -8.92
CA SER A 104 -7.52 3.30 -7.79
C SER A 104 -6.22 2.58 -8.16
N ARG A 105 -6.18 1.85 -9.28
CA ARG A 105 -5.07 0.92 -9.59
C ARG A 105 -3.71 1.60 -9.62
N ASP A 106 -3.54 2.63 -10.45
CA ASP A 106 -2.23 3.24 -10.68
C ASP A 106 -1.71 4.00 -9.45
N ALA A 107 -2.63 4.69 -8.78
CA ALA A 107 -2.41 5.34 -7.49
C ALA A 107 -1.94 4.36 -6.41
N ALA A 108 -2.64 3.22 -6.26
CA ALA A 108 -2.28 2.19 -5.29
C ALA A 108 -0.95 1.50 -5.64
N ILE A 109 -0.70 1.21 -6.92
CA ILE A 109 0.60 0.68 -7.39
C ILE A 109 1.73 1.65 -7.04
N THR A 110 1.50 2.96 -7.22
CA THR A 110 2.51 3.98 -6.90
C THR A 110 2.76 4.05 -5.40
N LEU A 111 1.71 4.06 -4.58
CA LEU A 111 1.80 4.07 -3.12
C LEU A 111 2.59 2.87 -2.60
N PHE A 112 2.20 1.64 -2.97
CA PHE A 112 2.89 0.42 -2.54
C PHE A 112 4.19 0.15 -3.32
N GLY A 113 4.47 0.91 -4.38
CA GLY A 113 5.72 0.83 -5.13
C GLY A 113 6.91 1.39 -4.37
N PHE A 114 6.70 2.44 -3.58
CA PHE A 114 7.78 3.12 -2.87
C PHE A 114 8.52 2.20 -1.86
N PRO A 115 7.84 1.48 -0.94
CA PRO A 115 8.51 0.61 0.01
C PRO A 115 9.23 -0.57 -0.67
N GLU A 116 8.68 -1.11 -1.76
CA GLU A 116 9.37 -2.12 -2.56
C GLU A 116 10.66 -1.60 -3.19
N ASN A 117 10.62 -0.39 -3.75
CA ASN A 117 11.79 0.24 -4.38
C ASN A 117 12.85 0.65 -3.35
N PHE A 118 12.42 1.04 -2.15
CA PHE A 118 13.30 1.21 -1.00
C PHE A 118 13.98 -0.11 -0.62
N ALA A 119 13.20 -1.20 -0.50
CA ALA A 119 13.72 -2.53 -0.15
C ALA A 119 14.71 -3.11 -1.20
N LYS A 120 14.54 -2.76 -2.48
CA LYS A 120 15.47 -3.13 -3.56
C LYS A 120 16.77 -2.31 -3.55
N SER A 121 16.80 -1.17 -2.87
CA SER A 121 17.99 -0.32 -2.86
C SER A 121 19.10 -1.00 -2.04
N LYS A 122 20.34 -1.03 -2.55
CA LYS A 122 21.51 -1.61 -1.87
C LYS A 122 21.95 -0.80 -0.63
N LYS A 123 21.15 0.17 -0.18
CA LYS A 123 21.47 1.08 0.93
C LYS A 123 21.07 0.54 2.31
N ILE A 124 20.39 -0.60 2.44
CA ILE A 124 19.75 -1.05 3.71
C ILE A 124 20.75 -1.54 4.79
N LEU A 125 22.06 -1.50 4.53
CA LEU A 125 23.06 -2.11 5.40
C LEU A 125 23.45 -1.28 6.65
N SER A 126 22.83 -0.12 6.90
CA SER A 126 23.04 0.62 8.17
C SER A 126 21.88 0.41 9.15
N PRO A 127 22.15 0.35 10.47
CA PRO A 127 21.12 0.15 11.49
C PRO A 127 19.94 1.15 11.40
N GLU A 128 20.24 2.43 11.13
CA GLU A 128 19.24 3.49 10.97
C GLU A 128 18.27 3.23 9.80
N LYS A 129 18.79 2.68 8.70
CA LYS A 129 18.01 2.36 7.51
C LYS A 129 17.16 1.12 7.71
N MET A 130 17.63 0.18 8.52
CA MET A 130 16.85 -0.98 8.94
C MET A 130 15.64 -0.55 9.76
N PHE A 131 15.79 0.32 10.76
CA PHE A 131 14.63 0.80 11.54
C PHE A 131 13.56 1.42 10.65
N ARG A 132 13.95 2.20 9.63
CA ARG A 132 13.01 2.73 8.64
C ARG A 132 12.36 1.66 7.77
N ALA A 133 13.08 0.59 7.43
CA ALA A 133 12.50 -0.57 6.74
C ALA A 133 11.44 -1.27 7.62
N LEU A 134 11.68 -1.37 8.94
CA LEU A 134 10.72 -1.92 9.90
C LEU A 134 9.47 -1.04 10.00
N ASP A 135 9.63 0.28 10.10
CA ASP A 135 8.49 1.22 10.15
C ASP A 135 7.59 1.04 8.91
N LEU A 136 8.18 0.90 7.72
CA LEU A 136 7.46 0.66 6.46
C LEU A 136 6.74 -0.68 6.46
N TYR A 137 7.40 -1.73 6.96
CA TYR A 137 6.81 -3.06 7.10
C TYR A 137 5.59 -3.03 8.03
N GLU A 138 5.73 -2.41 9.21
CA GLU A 138 4.71 -2.36 10.24
C GLU A 138 3.48 -1.60 9.73
N ALA A 139 3.69 -0.45 9.08
CA ALA A 139 2.61 0.33 8.49
C ALA A 139 1.77 -0.44 7.47
N ILE A 140 2.39 -1.27 6.61
CA ILE A 140 1.63 -2.09 5.64
C ILE A 140 0.94 -3.25 6.35
N SER A 141 1.62 -3.88 7.31
CA SER A 141 1.08 -5.03 8.04
C SER A 141 -0.15 -4.64 8.87
N ASP A 142 -0.09 -3.49 9.53
CA ASP A 142 -1.19 -2.94 10.33
C ASP A 142 -2.41 -2.58 9.49
N LEU A 143 -2.18 -2.15 8.24
CA LEU A 143 -3.24 -1.79 7.29
C LEU A 143 -3.71 -2.97 6.45
N TRP A 144 -3.13 -4.16 6.64
CA TRP A 144 -3.38 -5.30 5.77
C TRP A 144 -4.86 -5.71 5.70
N PRO A 145 -5.62 -5.77 6.82
CA PRO A 145 -7.04 -6.10 6.77
C PRO A 145 -7.85 -5.13 5.90
N GLU A 146 -7.57 -3.82 6.01
CA GLU A 146 -8.20 -2.80 5.17
C GLU A 146 -7.77 -2.93 3.71
N ILE A 147 -6.49 -3.22 3.43
CA ILE A 147 -5.99 -3.45 2.07
C ILE A 147 -6.70 -4.65 1.42
N GLU A 148 -6.84 -5.77 2.13
CA GLU A 148 -7.54 -6.94 1.60
C GLU A 148 -9.01 -6.67 1.33
N MET A 149 -9.66 -5.95 2.24
CA MET A 149 -11.05 -5.58 2.08
C MET A 149 -11.22 -4.66 0.88
N ILE A 150 -10.44 -3.58 0.77
CA ILE A 150 -10.55 -2.55 -0.27
C ILE A 150 -10.16 -3.09 -1.65
N PHE A 151 -9.07 -3.86 -1.74
CA PHE A 151 -8.53 -4.41 -2.98
C PHE A 151 -8.92 -5.89 -3.15
N SER A 152 -10.13 -6.26 -2.72
CA SER A 152 -10.62 -7.64 -2.74
C SER A 152 -10.78 -8.21 -4.15
N TYR A 153 -10.98 -7.36 -5.17
CA TYR A 153 -11.18 -7.78 -6.56
C TYR A 153 -9.93 -8.43 -7.19
N ASP A 154 -10.10 -9.50 -7.97
CA ASP A 154 -9.00 -10.17 -8.68
C ASP A 154 -8.26 -9.23 -9.65
N SER A 155 -8.98 -8.26 -10.24
CA SER A 155 -8.41 -7.22 -11.11
C SER A 155 -7.47 -6.25 -10.38
N LEU A 156 -7.42 -6.31 -9.04
CA LEU A 156 -6.49 -5.57 -8.18
C LEU A 156 -5.49 -6.51 -7.47
N SER A 157 -5.39 -7.76 -7.92
CA SER A 157 -4.36 -8.70 -7.46
C SER A 157 -2.95 -8.13 -7.60
N ALA A 158 -2.67 -7.36 -8.67
CA ALA A 158 -1.41 -6.66 -8.83
C ALA A 158 -1.09 -5.69 -7.67
N VAL A 159 -2.09 -4.98 -7.14
CA VAL A 159 -1.92 -4.07 -5.99
C VAL A 159 -1.58 -4.88 -4.73
N LYS A 160 -2.32 -5.96 -4.48
CA LYS A 160 -2.04 -6.86 -3.34
C LYS A 160 -0.67 -7.51 -3.46
N SER A 161 -0.30 -7.98 -4.65
CA SER A 161 1.02 -8.55 -4.92
C SER A 161 2.14 -7.53 -4.74
N GLN A 162 1.92 -6.28 -5.13
CA GLN A 162 2.86 -5.18 -4.92
C GLN A 162 3.07 -4.89 -3.42
N ALA A 163 1.98 -4.83 -2.65
CA ALA A 163 2.05 -4.67 -1.20
C ALA A 163 2.78 -5.86 -0.55
N VAL A 164 2.46 -7.10 -0.93
CA VAL A 164 3.18 -8.30 -0.45
C VAL A 164 4.66 -8.24 -0.81
N ALA A 165 5.00 -7.94 -2.06
CA ALA A 165 6.39 -7.90 -2.53
C ALA A 165 7.21 -6.86 -1.78
N SER A 166 6.60 -5.71 -1.46
CA SER A 166 7.23 -4.69 -0.61
C SER A 166 7.66 -5.27 0.72
N VAL A 167 6.73 -5.95 1.38
CA VAL A 167 6.92 -6.37 2.75
C VAL A 167 7.82 -7.62 2.84
N VAL A 168 7.73 -8.56 1.88
CA VAL A 168 8.70 -9.66 1.75
C VAL A 168 10.13 -9.13 1.63
N LYS A 169 10.35 -8.16 0.74
CA LYS A 169 11.70 -7.62 0.50
C LYS A 169 12.23 -6.83 1.69
N LEU A 170 11.36 -6.08 2.37
CA LEU A 170 11.73 -5.42 3.63
C LEU A 170 12.17 -6.46 4.69
N GLY A 171 11.47 -7.59 4.78
CA GLY A 171 11.86 -8.70 5.67
C GLY A 171 13.18 -9.39 5.27
N GLU A 172 13.41 -9.65 3.99
CA GLU A 172 14.68 -10.24 3.51
C GLU A 172 15.88 -9.33 3.76
N SER A 173 15.71 -8.03 3.54
CA SER A 173 16.76 -7.02 3.74
C SER A 173 17.19 -6.90 5.20
N THR A 174 16.29 -7.21 6.13
CA THR A 174 16.54 -7.16 7.58
C THR A 174 16.98 -8.53 8.13
N GLY A 175 16.68 -9.64 7.46
CA GLY A 175 17.12 -10.98 7.89
C GLY A 175 18.57 -11.34 7.58
N SER A 176 19.28 -10.54 6.77
CA SER A 176 20.66 -10.81 6.33
C SER A 176 21.74 -10.29 7.28
N VAL A 177 21.35 -9.70 8.42
CA VAL A 177 22.29 -9.21 9.43
C VAL A 177 22.67 -10.36 10.36
N GLN A 178 23.85 -10.92 10.13
CA GLN A 178 24.55 -11.70 11.14
C GLN A 178 24.78 -10.77 12.35
N PRO A 179 24.45 -11.17 13.59
CA PRO A 179 24.82 -10.40 14.76
C PRO A 179 26.35 -10.41 14.86
N ASP A 180 26.99 -9.31 14.45
CA ASP A 180 28.41 -9.12 14.72
C ASP A 180 28.59 -9.07 16.23
N SER A 181 29.17 -10.15 16.76
CA SER A 181 29.64 -10.26 18.13
C SER A 181 30.86 -9.37 18.33
N SER A 182 30.68 -8.05 18.40
CA SER A 182 31.72 -7.20 18.99
C SER A 182 31.16 -5.98 19.71
N LYS A 183 31.49 -5.95 21.01
CA LYS A 183 31.37 -4.89 22.02
C LYS A 183 30.03 -4.78 22.75
N THR A 184 30.02 -5.38 23.93
CA THR A 184 29.10 -5.13 25.04
C THR A 184 29.21 -3.68 25.54
N PRO A 185 28.11 -2.90 25.61
CA PRO A 185 28.09 -1.66 26.36
C PRO A 185 27.76 -1.93 27.84
N SER A 186 28.54 -1.33 28.74
CA SER A 186 28.50 -1.62 30.18
C SER A 186 27.42 -0.88 30.98
N THR A 187 26.24 -0.62 30.39
CA THR A 187 25.16 0.09 31.11
C THR A 187 23.83 -0.57 30.81
N GLY A 188 23.15 -1.07 31.85
CA GLY A 188 22.01 -2.00 31.82
C GLY A 188 20.70 -1.53 31.18
N GLY A 189 20.75 -0.93 29.99
CA GLY A 189 19.60 -0.71 29.11
C GLY A 189 19.46 -1.85 28.10
N VAL A 190 18.23 -2.11 27.66
CA VAL A 190 17.97 -3.05 26.55
C VAL A 190 18.65 -2.51 25.29
N HIS A 191 19.59 -3.27 24.73
CA HIS A 191 20.32 -2.87 23.54
C HIS A 191 19.33 -2.74 22.35
N PRO A 192 19.48 -1.75 21.45
CA PRO A 192 18.66 -1.67 20.24
C PRO A 192 18.68 -2.98 19.41
N LEU A 193 19.79 -3.73 19.48
CA LEU A 193 19.92 -5.07 18.88
C LEU A 193 19.07 -6.15 19.59
N THR A 194 18.77 -6.02 20.88
CA THR A 194 17.89 -6.98 21.60
C THR A 194 16.44 -6.81 21.16
N ARG A 195 15.99 -5.58 20.91
CA ARG A 195 14.69 -5.31 20.27
C ARG A 195 14.65 -5.93 18.87
N TYR A 196 15.73 -5.76 18.11
CA TYR A 196 15.88 -6.28 16.76
C TYR A 196 15.77 -7.81 16.67
N VAL A 197 16.45 -8.56 17.56
CA VAL A 197 16.41 -10.03 17.58
C VAL A 197 15.02 -10.57 17.96
N ILE A 198 14.37 -9.99 18.96
CA ILE A 198 13.00 -10.36 19.38
C ILE A 198 12.00 -10.06 18.26
N TRP A 199 12.23 -8.99 17.50
CA TRP A 199 11.34 -8.55 16.43
C TRP A 199 11.53 -9.33 15.13
N ILE A 200 12.75 -9.70 14.73
CA ILE A 200 12.99 -10.61 13.59
C ILE A 200 12.26 -11.95 13.83
N CYS A 201 12.34 -12.49 15.04
CA CYS A 201 11.63 -13.71 15.40
C CYS A 201 10.10 -13.53 15.31
N SER A 202 9.57 -12.39 15.75
CA SER A 202 8.15 -12.06 15.69
C SER A 202 7.66 -11.84 14.24
N MET A 203 8.44 -11.15 13.42
CA MET A 203 8.18 -10.93 11.99
C MET A 203 8.10 -12.24 11.23
N LYS A 204 9.09 -13.12 11.38
CA LYS A 204 9.08 -14.43 10.71
C LYS A 204 7.86 -15.23 11.13
N PHE A 205 7.47 -15.18 12.40
CA PHE A 205 6.30 -15.90 12.91
C PHE A 205 4.97 -15.33 12.38
N CYS A 206 4.78 -14.00 12.44
CA CYS A 206 3.60 -13.34 11.87
C CYS A 206 3.51 -13.51 10.35
N TRP A 207 4.64 -13.44 9.63
CA TRP A 207 4.68 -13.65 8.18
C TRP A 207 4.40 -15.10 7.78
N ILE A 208 4.93 -16.06 8.56
CA ILE A 208 4.63 -17.49 8.35
C ILE A 208 3.15 -17.75 8.60
N LEU A 209 2.55 -17.20 9.66
CA LEU A 209 1.11 -17.31 9.89
C LEU A 209 0.29 -16.63 8.77
N PHE A 210 0.77 -15.50 8.27
CA PHE A 210 0.17 -14.78 7.15
C PHE A 210 0.23 -15.58 5.84
N LEU A 211 1.36 -16.22 5.52
CA LEU A 211 1.50 -17.11 4.36
C LEU A 211 0.72 -18.42 4.52
N LEU A 212 0.68 -18.98 5.72
CA LEU A 212 -0.09 -20.19 6.02
C LEU A 212 -1.60 -19.92 5.91
N GLY A 213 -2.07 -18.73 6.30
CA GLY A 213 -3.46 -18.27 6.07
C GLY A 213 -3.82 -18.06 4.59
N LYS A 214 -2.83 -17.84 3.71
CA LYS A 214 -3.05 -17.81 2.25
C LYS A 214 -3.15 -19.20 1.63
N ASN A 215 -2.51 -20.22 2.20
CA ASN A 215 -2.62 -21.59 1.70
C ASN A 215 -4.01 -22.21 1.93
N THR A 216 -4.82 -21.72 2.87
CA THR A 216 -6.16 -22.26 3.10
C THR A 216 -7.21 -21.81 2.07
N ASN A 217 -6.96 -20.77 1.28
CA ASN A 217 -7.88 -20.33 0.21
C ASN A 217 -7.50 -20.84 -1.21
N LEU A 218 -6.33 -21.44 -1.39
CA LEU A 218 -5.95 -22.09 -2.65
C LEU A 218 -6.60 -23.48 -2.84
N TYR A 219 -7.17 -24.07 -1.78
CA TYR A 219 -7.92 -25.35 -1.85
C TYR A 219 -9.45 -25.18 -1.99
N LYS A 220 -9.93 -23.96 -2.27
CA LYS A 220 -11.34 -23.69 -2.61
C LYS A 220 -11.47 -22.93 -3.92
N ILE A 221 -10.81 -23.42 -4.97
CA ILE A 221 -11.29 -23.23 -6.33
C ILE A 221 -11.39 -24.64 -6.92
N LYS A 222 -12.62 -25.04 -7.17
CA LYS A 222 -13.00 -26.29 -7.82
C LYS A 222 -12.81 -26.15 -9.33
#